data_AF-A0A9D8YWR1-F1
#
_entry.id   AF-A0A9D8YWR1-F1
#
_cell.length_a   1.000
_cell.length_b   1.000
_cell.length_c   1.000
_cell.angle_alpha   90.00
_cell.angle_beta   90.00
_cell.angle_gamma   90.00
#
_symmetry.space_group_name_H-M   'P 1'
#
loop_
_entity.id
_entity.type
_entity.pdbx_description
1 polymer ?
#
loop_
_entity_poly.entity_id
_entity_poly.type
_entity_poly.pdbx_seq_one_letter_code
_entity_poly.pdbx_strand_id
1 'polypeptide(L)'
;MTSTKRSGNGPQFTMPRRQFLAASSTLAMAATGWSTRVFAAGEAAAPPLGARDPNALVVLVDASVENLDPATNIEWAYGLRPVYETLTVLDGTETLKASPSLATQWESNADGSSWTFTLADGVMFHDGTVCDAAAVKKAVTRLITHPWGLTATWRIDDPETQITVVDPRTIRFDLGVARPFFDLQVASQYGFWIASPTAAEDNSLGEDDMGSAHLQANPVGSGPYVLEALNPGQDATFAKSDAYRKGWDGPHFSRVITKTIPVSATRRQLLENGEADVSLAMEPEDAVRFREDDRFVFGDSPTFTVQFISFAADGALADPRARRAICHAFDHDTYIEQVTLGTADKPTSVFPSLLQGVGSGSRLTPFDLDKARQLLDEAGIAQGTELTLAYYSGFGDVEAQLMQAWLAEIGIDLVLQEMSFSAFIDAFFGDGPPESRPDMFYFSWWPNVNHPYSFAWGLFSGDATPADGNSGRYANDEVTALIDELEFQPIDEANAAKVQRLAEILTAEDPAWLPIQQERTQFIMRNDIVAPDNNPIYVATLDFYNMHRKG
;
A
#
# COMPACT_ATOMS: atom_id res chain seq x y z
N MET A 1 -32.22 -3.63 31.94
CA MET A 1 -31.57 -3.19 30.68
C MET A 1 -30.39 -4.11 30.47
N THR A 2 -30.39 -4.88 29.40
CA THR A 2 -29.42 -5.96 29.14
C THR A 2 -28.37 -5.49 28.15
N SER A 3 -27.10 -5.52 28.56
CA SER A 3 -25.98 -5.37 27.64
C SER A 3 -25.88 -6.60 26.74
N THR A 4 -26.00 -6.41 25.43
CA THR A 4 -25.68 -7.42 24.42
C THR A 4 -24.22 -7.31 24.04
N LYS A 5 -23.37 -8.15 24.64
CA LYS A 5 -22.02 -8.38 24.12
C LYS A 5 -22.13 -8.92 22.69
N ARG A 6 -21.47 -8.27 21.73
CA ARG A 6 -21.21 -8.86 20.41
C ARG A 6 -20.19 -9.99 20.60
N SER A 7 -20.49 -11.18 20.09
CA SER A 7 -19.56 -12.31 20.06
C SER A 7 -18.91 -12.40 18.69
N GLY A 8 -17.75 -11.76 18.53
CA GLY A 8 -16.97 -11.83 17.30
C GLY A 8 -16.27 -13.19 17.18
N ASN A 9 -16.84 -14.10 16.41
CA ASN A 9 -16.10 -15.23 15.86
C ASN A 9 -15.51 -14.80 14.51
N GLY A 10 -14.35 -14.13 14.54
CA GLY A 10 -13.58 -13.87 13.31
C GLY A 10 -13.05 -15.17 12.71
N PRO A 11 -12.88 -15.26 11.37
CA PRO A 11 -12.28 -16.43 10.73
C PRO A 11 -10.81 -16.59 11.14
N GLN A 12 -10.42 -17.80 11.55
CA GLN A 12 -9.04 -18.09 11.96
C GLN A 12 -8.16 -18.42 10.76
N PHE A 13 -7.29 -17.49 10.37
CA PHE A 13 -6.24 -17.74 9.39
C PHE A 13 -5.35 -18.92 9.82
N THR A 14 -5.44 -20.05 9.11
CA THR A 14 -4.65 -21.25 9.37
C THR A 14 -4.31 -22.00 8.07
N MET A 15 -3.12 -21.73 7.51
CA MET A 15 -2.68 -22.46 6.30
C MET A 15 -2.16 -23.88 6.62
N PRO A 16 -2.60 -24.92 5.89
CA PRO A 16 -2.11 -26.29 6.10
C PRO A 16 -0.65 -26.47 5.64
N ARG A 17 0.27 -26.74 6.59
CA ARG A 17 1.69 -27.06 6.33
C ARG A 17 1.88 -28.34 5.50
N ARG A 18 1.78 -28.31 4.17
CA ARG A 18 2.26 -29.39 3.26
C ARG A 18 2.31 -29.06 1.75
N GLN A 19 3.41 -28.46 1.30
CA GLN A 19 4.23 -28.96 0.16
C GLN A 19 5.39 -27.99 -0.17
N PHE A 20 6.61 -28.36 0.22
CA PHE A 20 7.84 -27.73 -0.25
C PHE A 20 8.99 -28.74 -0.13
N LEU A 21 9.56 -29.18 -1.26
CA LEU A 21 10.83 -29.92 -1.33
C LEU A 21 11.24 -30.14 -2.80
N ALA A 22 12.56 -30.21 -3.04
CA ALA A 22 13.24 -30.29 -4.34
C ALA A 22 13.19 -28.99 -5.18
N ALA A 23 14.31 -28.44 -5.67
CA ALA A 23 15.71 -28.82 -5.44
C ALA A 23 16.67 -27.62 -5.61
N SER A 24 17.87 -27.71 -5.04
CA SER A 24 18.93 -26.69 -5.09
C SER A 24 20.31 -27.33 -5.32
N SER A 25 21.33 -26.50 -5.61
CA SER A 25 22.74 -26.86 -5.93
C SER A 25 22.96 -27.49 -7.33
N THR A 26 24.06 -27.31 -8.06
CA THR A 26 25.29 -26.46 -7.96
C THR A 26 25.85 -26.23 -9.42
N LEU A 27 27.06 -25.71 -9.78
CA LEU A 27 28.37 -25.59 -9.13
C LEU A 27 29.32 -24.52 -9.78
N ALA A 28 29.79 -23.56 -8.98
CA ALA A 28 31.09 -22.86 -9.05
C ALA A 28 31.53 -21.98 -10.27
N MET A 29 32.58 -21.18 -10.00
CA MET A 29 33.17 -20.12 -10.83
C MET A 29 34.06 -20.61 -11.99
N ALA A 30 34.31 -19.72 -12.96
CA ALA A 30 35.61 -19.65 -13.65
C ALA A 30 35.98 -18.18 -13.93
N ALA A 31 37.19 -17.75 -13.54
CA ALA A 31 37.68 -16.39 -13.75
C ALA A 31 38.83 -16.35 -14.76
N THR A 32 38.71 -15.53 -15.80
CA THR A 32 39.82 -15.09 -16.65
C THR A 32 39.60 -13.62 -17.02
N GLY A 33 40.58 -12.76 -16.77
CA GLY A 33 40.51 -11.32 -17.06
C GLY A 33 41.34 -10.92 -18.27
N TRP A 34 41.01 -9.77 -18.87
CA TRP A 34 41.83 -9.15 -19.92
C TRP A 34 42.05 -7.64 -19.72
N SER A 35 43.31 -7.26 -19.85
CA SER A 35 43.87 -5.93 -20.14
C SER A 35 42.99 -4.69 -19.99
N THR A 36 43.37 -3.81 -19.06
CA THR A 36 43.02 -2.39 -19.11
C THR A 36 43.50 -1.75 -20.41
N ARG A 37 42.63 -0.96 -21.05
CA ARG A 37 43.02 0.06 -22.03
C ARG A 37 42.45 1.41 -21.59
N VAL A 38 43.34 2.31 -21.18
CA VAL A 38 42.97 3.71 -20.97
C VAL A 38 42.73 4.34 -22.34
N PHE A 39 41.48 4.69 -22.62
CA PHE A 39 41.15 5.64 -23.68
C PHE A 39 40.99 7.02 -23.06
N ALA A 40 41.52 8.05 -23.73
CA ALA A 40 41.36 9.43 -23.30
C ALA A 40 39.89 9.86 -23.46
N ALA A 41 39.35 10.53 -22.45
CA ALA A 41 38.00 11.09 -22.50
C ALA A 41 37.93 12.21 -23.55
N GLY A 42 37.35 11.91 -24.71
CA GLY A 42 36.68 12.90 -25.52
C GLY A 42 35.27 13.13 -24.96
N GLU A 43 34.79 14.37 -25.04
CA GLU A 43 33.47 14.79 -24.56
C GLU A 43 32.39 14.22 -25.50
N ALA A 44 32.03 12.96 -25.26
CA ALA A 44 31.10 12.20 -26.09
C ALA A 44 29.66 12.46 -25.63
N ALA A 45 28.83 12.99 -26.53
CA ALA A 45 27.38 12.99 -26.34
C ALA A 45 26.89 11.54 -26.10
N ALA A 46 26.02 11.36 -25.11
CA ALA A 46 25.50 10.04 -24.76
C ALA A 46 24.88 9.35 -26.00
N PRO A 47 25.10 8.03 -26.19
CA PRO A 47 24.52 7.32 -27.32
C PRO A 47 22.98 7.39 -27.26
N PRO A 48 22.29 7.46 -28.42
CA PRO A 48 20.84 7.42 -28.45
C PRO A 48 20.37 6.09 -27.84
N LEU A 49 19.46 6.21 -26.86
CA LEU A 49 18.85 5.11 -26.12
C LEU A 49 18.23 4.08 -27.09
N GLY A 50 18.36 2.79 -26.75
CA GLY A 50 18.24 1.66 -27.69
C GLY A 50 16.95 1.54 -28.50
N ALA A 51 17.05 0.89 -29.67
CA ALA A 51 15.93 0.63 -30.57
C ALA A 51 15.02 -0.50 -30.06
N ARG A 52 13.73 -0.19 -29.91
CA ARG A 52 12.64 -1.06 -29.43
C ARG A 52 11.33 -0.67 -30.12
N ASP A 53 10.25 -1.40 -29.87
CA ASP A 53 8.91 -0.98 -30.32
C ASP A 53 8.51 0.35 -29.65
N PRO A 54 8.33 1.46 -30.39
CA PRO A 54 7.94 2.74 -29.80
C PRO A 54 6.52 2.71 -29.22
N ASN A 55 5.69 1.74 -29.65
CA ASN A 55 4.31 1.54 -29.20
C ASN A 55 4.22 0.67 -27.94
N ALA A 56 5.34 0.16 -27.41
CA ALA A 56 5.39 -0.52 -26.13
C ALA A 56 5.83 0.45 -25.01
N LEU A 57 5.34 0.18 -23.79
CA LEU A 57 5.83 0.76 -22.53
C LEU A 57 6.49 -0.35 -21.72
N VAL A 58 7.79 -0.23 -21.41
CA VAL A 58 8.51 -1.20 -20.57
C VAL A 58 8.72 -0.64 -19.16
N VAL A 59 8.00 -1.18 -18.18
CA VAL A 59 8.05 -0.78 -16.77
C VAL A 59 8.89 -1.80 -16.00
N LEU A 60 9.87 -1.34 -15.25
CA LEU A 60 10.62 -2.16 -14.31
C LEU A 60 10.02 -2.04 -12.91
N VAL A 61 9.91 -3.19 -12.26
CA VAL A 61 9.46 -3.34 -10.87
C VAL A 61 10.47 -4.20 -10.12
N ASP A 62 10.51 -4.07 -8.81
CA ASP A 62 11.33 -4.85 -7.89
C ASP A 62 10.68 -6.21 -7.55
N ALA A 63 9.39 -6.21 -7.24
CA ALA A 63 8.56 -7.41 -6.98
C ALA A 63 7.73 -7.83 -8.21
N SER A 64 7.32 -9.10 -8.27
CA SER A 64 6.43 -9.65 -9.31
C SER A 64 4.95 -9.44 -9.00
N VAL A 65 4.12 -9.29 -10.04
CA VAL A 65 2.68 -9.52 -9.90
C VAL A 65 2.42 -11.03 -9.89
N GLU A 66 2.21 -11.59 -8.71
CA GLU A 66 1.94 -13.03 -8.54
C GLU A 66 0.44 -13.35 -8.44
N ASN A 67 -0.38 -12.36 -8.07
CA ASN A 67 -1.82 -12.49 -7.93
C ASN A 67 -2.54 -11.38 -8.71
N LEU A 68 -3.28 -11.74 -9.75
CA LEU A 68 -4.12 -10.82 -10.53
C LEU A 68 -5.62 -10.89 -10.18
N ASP A 69 -6.03 -11.66 -9.16
CA ASP A 69 -7.41 -11.70 -8.68
C ASP A 69 -7.70 -10.57 -7.67
N PRO A 70 -8.62 -9.63 -7.95
CA PRO A 70 -8.94 -8.54 -7.04
C PRO A 70 -9.60 -8.99 -5.72
N ALA A 71 -10.11 -10.22 -5.61
CA ALA A 71 -10.65 -10.72 -4.34
C ALA A 71 -9.58 -11.24 -3.37
N THR A 72 -8.33 -11.45 -3.83
CA THR A 72 -7.24 -12.01 -3.01
C THR A 72 -5.89 -11.28 -3.13
N ASN A 73 -5.74 -10.31 -4.04
CA ASN A 73 -4.57 -9.45 -4.11
C ASN A 73 -4.61 -8.40 -3.00
N ILE A 74 -3.59 -8.41 -2.13
CA ILE A 74 -3.43 -7.50 -0.98
C ILE A 74 -2.23 -6.57 -1.11
N GLU A 75 -1.57 -6.54 -2.27
CA GLU A 75 -0.24 -5.93 -2.45
C GLU A 75 -0.21 -4.93 -3.62
N TRP A 76 -0.48 -5.41 -4.85
CA TRP A 76 -0.01 -4.76 -6.08
C TRP A 76 -1.12 -4.37 -7.04
N ALA A 77 -1.78 -3.24 -6.75
CA ALA A 77 -2.85 -2.69 -7.59
C ALA A 77 -2.40 -2.25 -9.00
N TYR A 78 -1.08 -2.14 -9.28
CA TYR A 78 -0.56 -1.90 -10.63
C TYR A 78 -0.75 -3.09 -11.58
N GLY A 79 -0.99 -4.30 -11.07
CA GLY A 79 -1.45 -5.45 -11.85
C GLY A 79 -2.97 -5.45 -12.10
N LEU A 80 -3.74 -4.84 -11.20
CA LEU A 80 -5.22 -4.81 -11.26
C LEU A 80 -5.74 -3.68 -12.15
N ARG A 81 -5.25 -2.44 -11.95
CA ARG A 81 -5.68 -1.23 -12.68
C ARG A 81 -5.66 -1.34 -14.23
N PRO A 82 -4.75 -2.10 -14.87
CA PRO A 82 -4.79 -2.29 -16.32
C PRO A 82 -5.99 -3.12 -16.77
N VAL A 83 -6.42 -4.11 -15.96
CA VAL A 83 -7.38 -5.16 -16.36
C VAL A 83 -8.79 -4.90 -15.84
N TYR A 84 -8.93 -4.26 -14.68
CA TYR A 84 -10.21 -4.04 -14.02
C TYR A 84 -10.58 -2.55 -13.97
N GLU A 85 -11.89 -2.24 -13.99
CA GLU A 85 -12.40 -0.94 -13.58
C GLU A 85 -13.19 -1.06 -12.26
N THR A 86 -13.14 0.00 -11.45
CA THR A 86 -13.97 0.20 -10.27
C THR A 86 -15.28 0.93 -10.61
N LEU A 87 -16.22 1.03 -9.65
CA LEU A 87 -17.41 1.89 -9.81
C LEU A 87 -17.03 3.37 -10.04
N THR A 88 -16.15 3.90 -9.21
CA THR A 88 -15.61 5.26 -9.25
C THR A 88 -14.09 5.21 -9.11
N VAL A 89 -13.37 6.23 -9.58
CA VAL A 89 -11.92 6.42 -9.34
C VAL A 89 -11.69 7.76 -8.64
N LEU A 90 -10.53 7.95 -8.00
CA LEU A 90 -10.15 9.25 -7.43
C LEU A 90 -9.75 10.23 -8.55
N ASP A 91 -10.09 11.51 -8.39
CA ASP A 91 -10.00 12.52 -9.46
C ASP A 91 -8.59 13.12 -9.62
N GLY A 92 -7.71 12.42 -10.34
CA GLY A 92 -6.32 12.85 -10.53
C GLY A 92 -5.56 12.81 -9.20
N THR A 93 -5.07 13.96 -8.72
CA THR A 93 -4.44 14.10 -7.40
C THR A 93 -5.42 14.38 -6.26
N GLU A 94 -6.71 14.62 -6.55
CA GLU A 94 -7.70 14.95 -5.51
C GLU A 94 -8.02 13.72 -4.65
N THR A 95 -7.90 13.88 -3.34
CA THR A 95 -8.03 12.76 -2.37
C THR A 95 -9.41 12.67 -1.72
N LEU A 96 -10.27 13.64 -2.04
CA LEU A 96 -11.59 13.88 -1.43
C LEU A 96 -12.71 13.95 -2.48
N LYS A 97 -12.42 13.53 -3.72
CA LYS A 97 -13.31 13.65 -4.87
C LYS A 97 -13.23 12.40 -5.74
N ALA A 98 -14.37 11.74 -5.93
CA ALA A 98 -14.54 10.68 -6.90
C ALA A 98 -14.82 11.25 -8.30
N SER A 99 -14.40 10.51 -9.32
CA SER A 99 -14.57 10.76 -10.74
C SER A 99 -15.14 9.50 -11.44
N PRO A 100 -15.88 9.65 -12.55
CA PRO A 100 -16.57 8.53 -13.19
C PRO A 100 -15.66 7.39 -13.65
N SER A 101 -16.05 6.16 -13.32
CA SER A 101 -15.44 4.93 -13.84
C SER A 101 -16.54 4.07 -14.48
N LEU A 102 -16.89 2.89 -13.94
CA LEU A 102 -18.04 2.11 -14.41
C LEU A 102 -19.35 2.84 -14.14
N ALA A 103 -19.47 3.52 -13.00
CA ALA A 103 -20.54 4.47 -12.71
C ALA A 103 -20.27 5.82 -13.41
N THR A 104 -21.29 6.33 -14.10
CA THR A 104 -21.30 7.65 -14.73
C THR A 104 -21.87 8.73 -13.82
N GLN A 105 -22.74 8.34 -12.90
CA GLN A 105 -23.42 9.19 -11.91
C GLN A 105 -23.63 8.37 -10.65
N TRP A 106 -23.62 9.03 -9.49
CA TRP A 106 -23.98 8.44 -8.21
C TRP A 106 -24.54 9.50 -7.27
N GLU A 107 -25.39 9.08 -6.33
CA GLU A 107 -25.95 9.94 -5.28
C GLU A 107 -26.11 9.16 -3.97
N SER A 108 -25.92 9.85 -2.85
CA SER A 108 -26.28 9.33 -1.53
C SER A 108 -27.68 9.80 -1.13
N ASN A 109 -28.31 9.08 -0.20
CA ASN A 109 -29.40 9.64 0.59
C ASN A 109 -28.87 10.73 1.55
N ALA A 110 -29.79 11.43 2.23
CA ALA A 110 -29.48 12.64 3.01
C ALA A 110 -28.59 12.43 4.26
N ASP A 111 -28.37 11.19 4.69
CA ASP A 111 -27.49 10.82 5.81
C ASP A 111 -26.30 9.94 5.39
N GLY A 112 -26.14 9.66 4.08
CA GLY A 112 -25.06 8.83 3.57
C GLY A 112 -25.15 7.33 3.91
N SER A 113 -26.28 6.84 4.42
CA SER A 113 -26.48 5.41 4.74
C SER A 113 -26.97 4.55 3.57
N SER A 114 -27.32 5.16 2.43
CA SER A 114 -27.65 4.46 1.19
C SER A 114 -27.12 5.23 -0.03
N TRP A 115 -26.52 4.52 -0.98
CA TRP A 115 -25.89 5.09 -2.18
C TRP A 115 -26.36 4.39 -3.45
N THR A 116 -26.76 5.16 -4.46
CA THR A 116 -27.21 4.65 -5.76
C THR A 116 -26.19 5.04 -6.84
N PHE A 117 -25.77 4.08 -7.66
CA PHE A 117 -24.82 4.27 -8.76
C PHE A 117 -25.48 3.91 -10.10
N THR A 118 -25.29 4.76 -11.12
CA THR A 118 -25.76 4.54 -12.49
C THR A 118 -24.59 4.21 -13.40
N LEU A 119 -24.55 2.95 -13.86
CA LEU A 119 -23.51 2.40 -14.74
C LEU A 119 -23.56 3.00 -16.14
N ALA A 120 -22.41 2.98 -16.82
CA ALA A 120 -22.27 3.33 -18.23
C ALA A 120 -23.01 2.35 -19.16
N ASP A 121 -23.42 2.83 -20.32
CA ASP A 121 -23.99 1.96 -21.37
C ASP A 121 -22.92 1.10 -22.04
N GLY A 122 -23.28 -0.14 -22.41
CA GLY A 122 -22.50 -0.99 -23.30
C GLY A 122 -21.16 -1.49 -22.74
N VAL A 123 -20.97 -1.49 -21.43
CA VAL A 123 -19.75 -2.05 -20.82
C VAL A 123 -19.73 -3.58 -21.00
N MET A 124 -18.62 -4.08 -21.53
CA MET A 124 -18.34 -5.50 -21.70
C MET A 124 -17.12 -5.89 -20.86
N PHE A 125 -17.12 -7.11 -20.34
CA PHE A 125 -15.92 -7.77 -19.86
C PHE A 125 -15.09 -8.30 -21.04
N HIS A 126 -13.81 -8.60 -20.80
CA HIS A 126 -12.87 -9.11 -21.80
C HIS A 126 -13.26 -10.47 -22.39
N ASP A 127 -14.08 -11.26 -21.69
CA ASP A 127 -14.64 -12.52 -22.18
C ASP A 127 -15.92 -12.36 -23.05
N GLY A 128 -16.42 -11.13 -23.21
CA GLY A 128 -17.68 -10.83 -23.91
C GLY A 128 -18.94 -10.90 -23.05
N THR A 129 -18.82 -11.08 -21.73
CA THR A 129 -19.93 -10.96 -20.77
C THR A 129 -20.35 -9.50 -20.62
N VAL A 130 -21.64 -9.21 -20.44
CA VAL A 130 -22.13 -7.85 -20.20
C VAL A 130 -21.84 -7.43 -18.76
N CYS A 131 -21.22 -6.26 -18.56
CA CYS A 131 -20.97 -5.69 -17.24
C CYS A 131 -22.17 -4.82 -16.80
N ASP A 132 -23.27 -5.49 -16.45
CA ASP A 132 -24.50 -4.88 -15.95
C ASP A 132 -24.55 -4.84 -14.41
N ALA A 133 -25.59 -4.25 -13.83
CA ALA A 133 -25.75 -4.13 -12.38
C ALA A 133 -25.85 -5.48 -11.64
N ALA A 134 -26.32 -6.55 -12.31
CA ALA A 134 -26.35 -7.89 -11.73
C ALA A 134 -24.95 -8.54 -11.75
N ALA A 135 -24.18 -8.32 -12.81
CA ALA A 135 -22.78 -8.74 -12.87
C ALA A 135 -21.91 -7.99 -11.84
N VAL A 136 -22.11 -6.68 -11.69
CA VAL A 136 -21.48 -5.86 -10.64
C VAL A 136 -21.85 -6.38 -9.25
N LYS A 137 -23.14 -6.68 -8.97
CA LYS A 137 -23.51 -7.28 -7.67
C LYS A 137 -22.77 -8.58 -7.43
N LYS A 138 -22.76 -9.52 -8.39
CA LYS A 138 -22.04 -10.80 -8.24
C LYS A 138 -20.55 -10.60 -7.91
N ALA A 139 -19.87 -9.71 -8.65
CA ALA A 139 -18.45 -9.43 -8.44
C ALA A 139 -18.17 -8.83 -7.05
N VAL A 140 -19.02 -7.90 -6.60
CA VAL A 140 -18.87 -7.26 -5.28
C VAL A 140 -19.27 -8.20 -4.14
N THR A 141 -20.32 -9.04 -4.30
CA THR A 141 -20.62 -10.14 -3.37
C THR A 141 -19.40 -11.05 -3.24
N ARG A 142 -18.80 -11.52 -4.35
CA ARG A 142 -17.58 -12.35 -4.32
C ARG A 142 -16.45 -11.68 -3.55
N LEU A 143 -16.15 -10.40 -3.84
CA LEU A 143 -15.10 -9.63 -3.15
C LEU A 143 -15.32 -9.51 -1.63
N ILE A 144 -16.58 -9.42 -1.18
CA ILE A 144 -16.95 -9.26 0.23
C ILE A 144 -17.03 -10.61 0.97
N THR A 145 -17.41 -11.70 0.29
CA THR A 145 -17.55 -13.03 0.92
C THR A 145 -16.34 -13.94 0.76
N HIS A 146 -15.28 -13.51 0.07
CA HIS A 146 -14.14 -14.37 -0.23
C HIS A 146 -13.38 -14.78 1.05
N PRO A 147 -13.11 -16.09 1.30
CA PRO A 147 -12.50 -16.57 2.54
C PRO A 147 -11.05 -16.10 2.76
N TRP A 148 -10.39 -15.62 1.71
CA TRP A 148 -9.02 -15.05 1.74
C TRP A 148 -8.97 -13.57 1.33
N GLY A 149 -10.11 -12.88 1.31
CA GLY A 149 -10.22 -11.47 0.89
C GLY A 149 -10.17 -10.45 2.02
N LEU A 150 -9.99 -9.18 1.67
CA LEU A 150 -9.98 -8.03 2.60
C LEU A 150 -11.41 -7.60 3.01
N THR A 151 -12.20 -8.56 3.50
CA THR A 151 -13.65 -8.41 3.72
C THR A 151 -13.99 -7.27 4.70
N ALA A 152 -13.20 -7.11 5.76
CA ALA A 152 -13.36 -6.07 6.78
C ALA A 152 -13.24 -4.64 6.23
N THR A 153 -12.50 -4.42 5.13
CA THR A 153 -12.27 -3.09 4.53
C THR A 153 -13.57 -2.44 4.03
N TRP A 154 -14.57 -3.23 3.66
CA TRP A 154 -15.83 -2.74 3.09
C TRP A 154 -16.93 -2.54 4.13
N ARG A 155 -16.84 -3.25 5.27
CA ARG A 155 -17.85 -3.26 6.35
C ARG A 155 -19.28 -3.43 5.80
N ILE A 156 -19.48 -4.37 4.87
CA ILE A 156 -20.80 -4.80 4.40
C ILE A 156 -21.01 -6.18 4.99
N ASP A 157 -21.96 -6.30 5.91
CA ASP A 157 -22.17 -7.49 6.75
C ASP A 157 -22.93 -8.58 5.99
N ASP A 158 -23.83 -8.19 5.08
CA ASP A 158 -24.60 -9.09 4.21
C ASP A 158 -24.77 -8.44 2.82
N PRO A 159 -23.89 -8.74 1.84
CA PRO A 159 -24.00 -8.17 0.50
C PRO A 159 -25.27 -8.63 -0.24
N GLU A 160 -25.94 -9.71 0.17
CA GLU A 160 -27.15 -10.15 -0.51
C GLU A 160 -28.38 -9.31 -0.16
N THR A 161 -28.51 -8.85 1.09
CA THR A 161 -29.56 -7.88 1.47
C THR A 161 -29.14 -6.42 1.33
N GLN A 162 -27.86 -6.09 1.45
CA GLN A 162 -27.35 -4.72 1.36
C GLN A 162 -27.07 -4.25 -0.08
N ILE A 163 -26.92 -5.15 -1.07
CA ILE A 163 -26.73 -4.78 -2.48
C ILE A 163 -28.00 -5.09 -3.28
N THR A 164 -28.67 -4.04 -3.76
CA THR A 164 -29.90 -4.11 -4.55
C THR A 164 -29.63 -3.74 -6.02
N VAL A 165 -29.96 -4.66 -6.94
CA VAL A 165 -30.11 -4.31 -8.37
C VAL A 165 -31.49 -3.67 -8.55
N VAL A 166 -31.52 -2.41 -8.97
CA VAL A 166 -32.76 -1.64 -9.20
C VAL A 166 -33.23 -1.82 -10.65
N ASP A 167 -32.31 -1.73 -11.60
CA ASP A 167 -32.48 -2.03 -13.02
C ASP A 167 -31.09 -2.44 -13.61
N PRO A 168 -30.98 -2.89 -14.87
CA PRO A 168 -29.70 -3.36 -15.43
C PRO A 168 -28.53 -2.37 -15.39
N ARG A 169 -28.78 -1.05 -15.24
CA ARG A 169 -27.72 -0.05 -15.07
C ARG A 169 -27.68 0.58 -13.67
N THR A 170 -28.63 0.28 -12.79
CA THR A 170 -28.77 0.99 -11.51
C THR A 170 -28.61 0.02 -10.35
N ILE A 171 -27.57 0.24 -9.54
CA ILE A 171 -27.25 -0.56 -8.35
C ILE A 171 -27.28 0.34 -7.10
N ARG A 172 -27.86 -0.14 -6.01
CA ARG A 172 -27.95 0.56 -4.72
C ARG A 172 -27.29 -0.24 -3.61
N PHE A 173 -26.53 0.44 -2.78
CA PHE A 173 -25.88 -0.08 -1.57
C PHE A 173 -26.58 0.50 -0.35
N ASP A 174 -27.21 -0.34 0.46
CA ASP A 174 -27.91 0.03 1.69
C ASP A 174 -27.03 -0.31 2.90
N LEU A 175 -26.19 0.64 3.29
CA LEU A 175 -25.06 0.44 4.21
C LEU A 175 -25.47 0.32 5.69
N GLY A 176 -26.71 0.70 6.03
CA GLY A 176 -27.29 0.60 7.38
C GLY A 176 -26.77 1.62 8.40
N VAL A 177 -25.61 2.22 8.14
CA VAL A 177 -24.99 3.31 8.91
C VAL A 177 -24.49 4.39 7.95
N ALA A 178 -24.40 5.64 8.43
CA ALA A 178 -23.91 6.77 7.64
C ALA A 178 -22.46 6.58 7.19
N ARG A 179 -22.19 6.65 5.88
CA ARG A 179 -20.85 6.68 5.28
C ARG A 179 -20.81 7.72 4.16
N PRO A 180 -20.51 9.00 4.45
CA PRO A 180 -20.63 10.10 3.50
C PRO A 180 -19.49 10.15 2.46
N PHE A 181 -18.58 9.17 2.47
CA PHE A 181 -17.48 9.01 1.52
C PHE A 181 -17.39 7.59 0.92
N PHE A 182 -18.53 6.91 0.77
CA PHE A 182 -18.58 5.56 0.19
C PHE A 182 -18.12 5.53 -1.28
N ASP A 183 -18.33 6.61 -2.05
CA ASP A 183 -17.82 6.78 -3.41
C ASP A 183 -16.29 6.91 -3.49
N LEU A 184 -15.64 7.42 -2.44
CA LEU A 184 -14.18 7.35 -2.26
C LEU A 184 -13.74 5.95 -1.81
N GLN A 185 -14.51 5.29 -0.94
CA GLN A 185 -14.20 3.95 -0.43
C GLN A 185 -14.18 2.91 -1.57
N VAL A 186 -15.21 2.88 -2.43
CA VAL A 186 -15.26 1.96 -3.59
C VAL A 186 -14.27 2.33 -4.70
N ALA A 187 -13.70 3.54 -4.64
CA ALA A 187 -12.64 4.04 -5.52
C ALA A 187 -11.22 3.85 -4.98
N SER A 188 -11.04 3.37 -3.75
CA SER A 188 -9.73 3.21 -3.09
C SER A 188 -8.81 2.19 -3.77
N GLN A 189 -7.54 2.11 -3.35
CA GLN A 189 -6.55 1.16 -3.89
C GLN A 189 -7.05 -0.30 -3.88
N TYR A 190 -7.74 -0.71 -2.82
CA TYR A 190 -8.33 -2.05 -2.68
C TYR A 190 -9.80 -2.11 -3.12
N GLY A 191 -10.35 -1.04 -3.70
CA GLY A 191 -11.79 -0.82 -3.93
C GLY A 191 -12.50 -1.87 -4.79
N PHE A 192 -13.72 -1.55 -5.23
CA PHE A 192 -14.58 -2.52 -5.92
C PHE A 192 -14.16 -2.76 -7.38
N TRP A 193 -13.00 -3.39 -7.57
CA TRP A 193 -12.45 -3.86 -8.84
C TRP A 193 -13.34 -4.97 -9.40
N ILE A 194 -14.09 -4.68 -10.47
CA ILE A 194 -15.14 -5.58 -10.97
C ILE A 194 -14.55 -6.63 -11.91
N ALA A 195 -14.39 -7.85 -11.42
CA ALA A 195 -14.06 -9.03 -12.23
C ALA A 195 -15.29 -9.65 -12.92
N SER A 196 -15.09 -10.36 -14.03
CA SER A 196 -16.16 -11.09 -14.71
C SER A 196 -16.72 -12.20 -13.81
N PRO A 197 -18.02 -12.19 -13.48
CA PRO A 197 -18.62 -13.26 -12.70
C PRO A 197 -18.69 -14.57 -13.49
N THR A 198 -18.77 -14.52 -14.83
CA THR A 198 -18.75 -15.72 -15.68
C THR A 198 -17.38 -16.39 -15.64
N ALA A 199 -16.29 -15.62 -15.73
CA ALA A 199 -14.94 -16.17 -15.59
C ALA A 199 -14.70 -16.81 -14.21
N ALA A 200 -15.26 -16.22 -13.14
CA ALA A 200 -15.20 -16.79 -11.79
C ALA A 200 -16.06 -18.06 -11.63
N GLU A 201 -17.31 -18.04 -12.10
CA GLU A 201 -18.26 -19.15 -11.94
C GLU A 201 -17.89 -20.38 -12.78
N ASP A 202 -17.50 -20.19 -14.05
CA ASP A 202 -17.19 -21.30 -14.97
C ASP A 202 -15.85 -22.00 -14.65
N ASN A 203 -14.95 -21.35 -13.90
CA ASN A 203 -13.62 -21.88 -13.57
C ASN A 203 -13.42 -22.21 -12.07
N SER A 204 -14.47 -22.09 -11.24
CA SER A 204 -14.36 -22.33 -9.80
C SER A 204 -14.04 -23.80 -9.47
N LEU A 205 -13.05 -24.00 -8.59
CA LEU A 205 -12.63 -25.32 -8.12
C LEU A 205 -13.41 -25.81 -6.89
N GLY A 206 -14.26 -24.98 -6.30
CA GLY A 206 -15.09 -25.31 -5.13
C GLY A 206 -15.74 -24.08 -4.49
N GLU A 207 -16.55 -24.30 -3.44
CA GLU A 207 -17.24 -23.22 -2.72
C GLU A 207 -16.25 -22.20 -2.12
N ASP A 208 -15.11 -22.67 -1.60
CA ASP A 208 -14.06 -21.81 -1.01
C ASP A 208 -13.13 -21.13 -2.04
N ASP A 209 -13.00 -21.68 -3.26
CA ASP A 209 -12.10 -21.12 -4.29
C ASP A 209 -12.75 -19.96 -5.05
N MET A 210 -14.04 -20.02 -5.34
CA MET A 210 -14.79 -18.97 -6.05
C MET A 210 -14.14 -18.50 -7.38
N GLY A 211 -13.37 -19.34 -8.08
CA GLY A 211 -12.66 -19.01 -9.32
C GLY A 211 -11.31 -18.30 -9.13
N SER A 212 -10.82 -18.16 -7.90
CA SER A 212 -9.59 -17.42 -7.57
C SER A 212 -8.34 -18.05 -8.20
N ALA A 213 -8.22 -19.38 -8.19
CA ALA A 213 -7.11 -20.08 -8.84
C ALA A 213 -7.03 -19.86 -10.37
N HIS A 214 -8.14 -19.46 -11.00
CA HIS A 214 -8.15 -19.05 -12.41
C HIS A 214 -7.75 -17.58 -12.56
N LEU A 215 -8.45 -16.68 -11.86
CA LEU A 215 -8.29 -15.22 -11.97
C LEU A 215 -6.89 -14.73 -11.55
N GLN A 216 -6.21 -15.43 -10.64
CA GLN A 216 -4.83 -15.17 -10.24
C GLN A 216 -3.84 -15.10 -11.41
N ALA A 217 -4.06 -15.92 -12.46
CA ALA A 217 -3.19 -16.00 -13.64
C ALA A 217 -3.90 -15.66 -14.97
N ASN A 218 -5.23 -15.57 -14.96
CA ASN A 218 -6.08 -15.30 -16.12
C ASN A 218 -7.13 -14.23 -15.74
N PRO A 219 -6.73 -12.98 -15.45
CA PRO A 219 -7.65 -11.96 -14.98
C PRO A 219 -8.58 -11.51 -16.10
N VAL A 220 -9.89 -11.51 -15.81
CA VAL A 220 -10.94 -11.08 -16.74
C VAL A 220 -11.70 -9.92 -16.11
N GLY A 221 -11.49 -8.71 -16.63
CA GLY A 221 -12.14 -7.48 -16.18
C GLY A 221 -12.78 -6.72 -17.34
N SER A 222 -12.99 -5.42 -17.13
CA SER A 222 -13.57 -4.47 -18.11
C SER A 222 -12.60 -3.32 -18.45
N GLY A 223 -11.37 -3.39 -17.94
CA GLY A 223 -10.33 -2.36 -18.03
C GLY A 223 -9.67 -2.23 -19.40
N PRO A 224 -8.77 -1.23 -19.54
CA PRO A 224 -8.14 -0.88 -20.80
C PRO A 224 -7.29 -2.00 -21.42
N TYR A 225 -6.61 -2.83 -20.63
CA TYR A 225 -5.71 -3.86 -21.16
C TYR A 225 -6.15 -5.27 -20.75
N VAL A 226 -5.91 -6.24 -21.64
CA VAL A 226 -6.00 -7.67 -21.35
C VAL A 226 -4.61 -8.21 -21.04
N LEU A 227 -4.50 -9.24 -20.20
CA LEU A 227 -3.26 -10.00 -20.04
C LEU A 227 -2.99 -10.81 -21.33
N GLU A 228 -1.88 -10.55 -22.00
CA GLU A 228 -1.42 -11.31 -23.18
C GLU A 228 -0.48 -12.46 -22.78
N ALA A 229 0.36 -12.24 -21.77
CA ALA A 229 1.24 -13.27 -21.19
C ALA A 229 1.61 -12.94 -19.73
N LEU A 230 1.79 -13.97 -18.91
CA LEU A 230 2.38 -13.88 -17.58
C LEU A 230 3.48 -14.95 -17.46
N ASN A 231 4.68 -14.51 -17.12
CA ASN A 231 5.84 -15.34 -16.78
C ASN A 231 6.14 -15.10 -15.28
N PRO A 232 5.63 -15.96 -14.37
CA PRO A 232 5.74 -15.71 -12.92
C PRO A 232 7.18 -15.48 -12.46
N GLY A 233 7.38 -14.44 -11.64
CA GLY A 233 8.71 -13.99 -11.19
C GLY A 233 9.59 -13.33 -12.26
N GLN A 234 9.09 -13.08 -13.48
CA GLN A 234 9.87 -12.51 -14.59
C GLN A 234 9.19 -11.30 -15.25
N ASP A 235 8.02 -11.49 -15.86
CA ASP A 235 7.30 -10.41 -16.56
C ASP A 235 5.80 -10.68 -16.72
N ALA A 236 5.04 -9.60 -16.90
CA ALA A 236 3.67 -9.65 -17.40
C ALA A 236 3.52 -8.69 -18.59
N THR A 237 2.94 -9.18 -19.68
CA THR A 237 2.65 -8.41 -20.88
C THR A 237 1.14 -8.21 -20.98
N PHE A 238 0.73 -6.95 -21.05
CA PHE A 238 -0.66 -6.53 -21.20
C PHE A 238 -0.84 -5.90 -22.58
N ALA A 239 -1.85 -6.34 -23.35
CA ALA A 239 -2.18 -5.82 -24.68
C ALA A 239 -3.50 -5.03 -24.63
N LYS A 240 -3.71 -4.12 -25.61
CA LYS A 240 -4.96 -3.35 -25.69
C LYS A 240 -6.20 -4.26 -25.73
N SER A 241 -7.19 -3.96 -24.91
CA SER A 241 -8.51 -4.59 -24.98
C SER A 241 -9.35 -3.96 -26.10
N ASP A 242 -9.78 -4.78 -27.07
CA ASP A 242 -10.76 -4.38 -28.10
C ASP A 242 -12.16 -4.11 -27.50
N ALA A 243 -12.42 -4.61 -26.28
CA ALA A 243 -13.67 -4.39 -25.55
C ALA A 243 -13.71 -3.06 -24.78
N TYR A 244 -12.62 -2.28 -24.74
CA TYR A 244 -12.57 -1.11 -23.87
C TYR A 244 -13.47 0.03 -24.33
N ARG A 245 -14.53 0.30 -23.56
CA ARG A 245 -15.61 1.26 -23.84
C ARG A 245 -15.16 2.71 -24.14
N LYS A 246 -13.98 3.14 -23.68
CA LYS A 246 -13.44 4.50 -23.94
C LYS A 246 -12.71 4.59 -25.28
N GLY A 247 -12.49 3.45 -25.95
CA GLY A 247 -11.76 3.37 -27.22
C GLY A 247 -10.26 3.55 -27.06
N TRP A 248 -9.61 3.96 -28.16
CA TRP A 248 -8.16 4.14 -28.28
C TRP A 248 -7.79 5.37 -29.12
N ASP A 249 -8.67 6.38 -29.12
CA ASP A 249 -8.53 7.61 -29.91
C ASP A 249 -7.51 8.57 -29.29
N GLY A 250 -6.22 8.26 -29.51
CA GLY A 250 -5.11 9.06 -29.01
C GLY A 250 -3.77 8.36 -29.11
N PRO A 251 -2.69 8.99 -28.61
CA PRO A 251 -1.42 8.30 -28.40
C PRO A 251 -1.58 7.37 -27.19
N HIS A 252 -1.69 6.05 -27.42
CA HIS A 252 -1.71 5.05 -26.34
C HIS A 252 -0.88 3.83 -26.75
N PHE A 253 -0.09 3.31 -25.81
CA PHE A 253 0.75 2.12 -26.02
C PHE A 253 -0.09 0.90 -26.43
N SER A 254 0.37 0.15 -27.44
CA SER A 254 -0.26 -1.11 -27.87
C SER A 254 0.00 -2.25 -26.88
N ARG A 255 1.09 -2.16 -26.11
CA ARG A 255 1.46 -3.10 -25.04
C ARG A 255 2.10 -2.39 -23.87
N VAL A 256 1.86 -2.91 -22.67
CA VAL A 256 2.63 -2.61 -21.47
C VAL A 256 3.32 -3.90 -21.03
N ILE A 257 4.60 -3.81 -20.68
CA ILE A 257 5.39 -4.95 -20.20
C ILE A 257 5.95 -4.56 -18.84
N THR A 258 5.44 -5.16 -17.76
CA THR A 258 6.07 -5.07 -16.43
C THR A 258 7.15 -6.14 -16.34
N LYS A 259 8.33 -5.80 -15.84
CA LYS A 259 9.48 -6.72 -15.69
C LYS A 259 10.01 -6.70 -14.26
N THR A 260 10.06 -7.87 -13.64
CA THR A 260 10.60 -8.10 -12.30
C THR A 260 12.12 -8.12 -12.34
N ILE A 261 12.74 -7.08 -11.79
CA ILE A 261 14.19 -6.91 -11.71
C ILE A 261 14.52 -6.44 -10.28
N PRO A 262 14.70 -7.35 -9.30
CA PRO A 262 14.83 -6.97 -7.89
C PRO A 262 16.03 -6.07 -7.54
N VAL A 263 17.08 -6.06 -8.37
CA VAL A 263 18.31 -5.27 -8.13
C VAL A 263 18.21 -3.88 -8.78
N SER A 264 18.17 -2.82 -7.96
CA SER A 264 18.11 -1.41 -8.42
C SER A 264 19.20 -1.05 -9.42
N ALA A 265 20.45 -1.42 -9.16
CA ALA A 265 21.56 -1.14 -10.07
C ALA A 265 21.39 -1.77 -11.47
N THR A 266 20.58 -2.83 -11.59
CA THR A 266 20.16 -3.43 -12.87
C THR A 266 18.98 -2.67 -13.48
N ARG A 267 18.00 -2.24 -12.66
CA ARG A 267 16.90 -1.35 -13.11
C ARG A 267 17.45 -0.05 -13.72
N ARG A 268 18.41 0.59 -13.05
CA ARG A 268 19.14 1.75 -13.58
C ARG A 268 19.85 1.46 -14.89
N GLN A 269 20.62 0.37 -15.02
CA GLN A 269 21.33 0.05 -16.28
C GLN A 269 20.37 -0.13 -17.46
N LEU A 270 19.22 -0.79 -17.25
CA LEU A 270 18.20 -0.98 -18.29
C LEU A 270 17.55 0.35 -18.71
N LEU A 271 17.37 1.31 -17.79
CA LEU A 271 16.98 2.68 -18.13
C LEU A 271 18.10 3.43 -18.87
N GLU A 272 19.34 3.42 -18.36
CA GLU A 272 20.53 4.09 -18.93
C GLU A 272 20.83 3.66 -20.37
N ASN A 273 20.58 2.38 -20.70
CA ASN A 273 20.71 1.79 -22.04
C ASN A 273 19.51 2.10 -22.96
N GLY A 274 18.33 2.39 -22.39
CA GLY A 274 17.07 2.56 -23.13
C GLY A 274 16.26 1.29 -23.33
N GLU A 275 16.59 0.21 -22.63
CA GLU A 275 15.87 -1.07 -22.65
C GLU A 275 14.55 -1.01 -21.85
N ALA A 276 14.42 -0.01 -20.96
CA ALA A 276 13.21 0.30 -20.19
C ALA A 276 12.71 1.74 -20.41
N ASP A 277 11.43 1.98 -20.11
CA ASP A 277 10.77 3.29 -20.15
C ASP A 277 10.63 3.93 -18.77
N VAL A 278 10.34 3.10 -17.78
CA VAL A 278 10.02 3.47 -16.40
C VAL A 278 10.70 2.47 -15.46
N SER A 279 11.18 2.92 -14.32
CA SER A 279 11.35 2.07 -13.14
C SER A 279 10.49 2.63 -12.01
N LEU A 280 9.72 1.76 -11.36
CA LEU A 280 9.30 1.97 -9.98
C LEU A 280 10.45 1.56 -9.05
N ALA A 281 10.37 1.96 -7.77
CA ALA A 281 11.28 1.61 -6.67
C ALA A 281 12.78 1.69 -7.01
N MET A 282 13.48 2.72 -6.56
CA MET A 282 14.91 2.92 -6.83
C MET A 282 15.64 3.18 -5.51
N GLU A 283 16.84 2.60 -5.34
CA GLU A 283 17.67 2.87 -4.15
C GLU A 283 18.07 4.36 -4.11
N PRO A 284 18.25 4.97 -2.92
CA PRO A 284 18.53 6.40 -2.79
C PRO A 284 19.67 6.93 -3.67
N GLU A 285 20.80 6.23 -3.76
CA GLU A 285 21.94 6.66 -4.58
C GLU A 285 21.66 6.54 -6.08
N ASP A 286 20.93 5.52 -6.52
CA ASP A 286 20.52 5.38 -7.91
C ASP A 286 19.47 6.44 -8.27
N ALA A 287 18.53 6.72 -7.37
CA ALA A 287 17.48 7.72 -7.50
C ALA A 287 18.04 9.15 -7.64
N VAL A 288 18.97 9.54 -6.75
CA VAL A 288 19.62 10.86 -6.78
C VAL A 288 20.35 11.09 -8.10
N ARG A 289 21.02 10.06 -8.65
CA ARG A 289 21.80 10.18 -9.90
C ARG A 289 20.93 10.43 -11.13
N PHE A 290 19.67 10.02 -11.12
CA PHE A 290 18.71 10.34 -12.19
C PHE A 290 18.11 11.75 -12.08
N ARG A 291 18.14 12.38 -10.90
CA ARG A 291 17.69 13.79 -10.73
C ARG A 291 18.59 14.78 -11.50
N GLU A 292 19.82 14.38 -11.85
CA GLU A 292 20.80 15.18 -12.59
C GLU A 292 20.84 14.87 -14.11
N ASP A 293 20.04 13.93 -14.62
CA ASP A 293 20.07 13.48 -16.02
C ASP A 293 18.80 13.89 -16.79
N ASP A 294 18.92 14.97 -17.58
CA ASP A 294 17.85 15.53 -18.43
C ASP A 294 17.17 14.50 -19.36
N ARG A 295 17.76 13.32 -19.60
CA ARG A 295 17.12 12.21 -20.35
C ARG A 295 15.93 11.60 -19.61
N PHE A 296 15.78 11.85 -18.32
CA PHE A 296 14.78 11.27 -17.44
C PHE A 296 13.92 12.33 -16.75
N VAL A 297 12.80 11.89 -16.18
CA VAL A 297 11.91 12.66 -15.32
C VAL A 297 11.79 11.86 -14.03
N PHE A 298 12.23 12.49 -12.94
CA PHE A 298 12.10 11.97 -11.60
C PHE A 298 10.70 12.31 -11.06
N GLY A 299 9.84 11.30 -10.93
CA GLY A 299 8.56 11.40 -10.24
C GLY A 299 8.76 11.37 -8.73
N ASP A 300 8.16 12.34 -8.06
CA ASP A 300 8.43 12.62 -6.65
C ASP A 300 7.18 13.22 -5.98
N SER A 301 6.13 12.41 -5.87
CA SER A 301 4.86 12.81 -5.26
C SER A 301 4.77 12.32 -3.81
N PRO A 302 4.36 13.14 -2.82
CA PRO A 302 4.16 12.66 -1.44
C PRO A 302 3.05 11.59 -1.42
N THR A 303 3.17 10.57 -0.55
CA THR A 303 2.12 9.53 -0.39
C THR A 303 1.39 9.68 0.95
N PHE A 304 0.41 8.81 1.20
CA PHE A 304 -0.09 8.56 2.56
C PHE A 304 0.63 7.43 3.30
N THR A 305 1.70 6.85 2.75
CA THR A 305 2.44 5.80 3.43
C THR A 305 3.40 6.41 4.45
N VAL A 306 3.23 6.05 5.71
CA VAL A 306 4.24 6.26 6.75
C VAL A 306 4.87 4.91 7.06
N GLN A 307 6.19 4.84 7.02
CA GLN A 307 6.96 3.74 7.60
C GLN A 307 7.25 4.08 9.06
N PHE A 308 7.12 3.10 9.95
CA PHE A 308 7.12 3.28 11.40
C PHE A 308 7.70 2.07 12.12
N ILE A 309 8.09 2.27 13.38
CA ILE A 309 8.26 1.19 14.36
C ILE A 309 7.11 1.27 15.36
N SER A 310 6.29 0.23 15.46
CA SER A 310 5.26 0.14 16.51
C SER A 310 5.83 -0.43 17.79
N PHE A 311 5.27 -0.04 18.93
CA PHE A 311 5.64 -0.52 20.25
C PHE A 311 4.55 -1.41 20.86
N ALA A 312 4.95 -2.47 21.57
CA ALA A 312 4.09 -3.15 22.51
C ALA A 312 3.65 -2.19 23.65
N ALA A 313 2.40 -2.33 24.09
CA ALA A 313 1.83 -1.61 25.23
C ALA A 313 1.97 -2.41 26.55
N ASP A 314 2.88 -3.38 26.59
CA ASP A 314 3.14 -4.28 27.70
C ASP A 314 4.66 -4.49 27.91
N GLY A 315 5.05 -5.44 28.77
CA GLY A 315 6.45 -5.74 29.06
C GLY A 315 7.24 -4.52 29.59
N ALA A 316 8.45 -4.31 29.04
CA ALA A 316 9.27 -3.15 29.34
C ALA A 316 8.80 -1.86 28.62
N LEU A 317 7.92 -1.98 27.62
CA LEU A 317 7.37 -0.85 26.87
C LEU A 317 6.01 -0.38 27.40
N ALA A 318 5.45 -1.03 28.43
CA ALA A 318 4.15 -0.70 29.02
C ALA A 318 4.02 0.77 29.45
N ASP A 319 5.08 1.33 30.05
CA ASP A 319 5.11 2.73 30.47
C ASP A 319 5.37 3.64 29.26
N PRO A 320 4.50 4.62 28.96
CA PRO A 320 4.70 5.56 27.85
C PRO A 320 6.05 6.29 27.87
N ARG A 321 6.68 6.44 29.04
CA ARG A 321 7.99 7.09 29.18
C ARG A 321 9.10 6.25 28.55
N ALA A 322 9.02 4.92 28.57
CA ALA A 322 9.95 4.05 27.86
C ALA A 322 9.81 4.21 26.33
N ARG A 323 8.58 4.20 25.82
CA ARG A 323 8.29 4.45 24.39
C ARG A 323 8.78 5.84 23.94
N ARG A 324 8.60 6.87 24.77
CA ARG A 324 9.12 8.24 24.51
C ARG A 324 10.64 8.33 24.58
N ALA A 325 11.30 7.57 25.46
CA ALA A 325 12.76 7.48 25.48
C ALA A 325 13.30 6.94 24.15
N ILE A 326 12.64 5.91 23.62
CA ILE A 326 12.96 5.32 22.32
C ILE A 326 12.72 6.32 21.18
N CYS A 327 11.64 7.10 21.21
CA CYS A 327 11.42 8.19 20.24
C CYS A 327 12.50 9.30 20.34
N HIS A 328 12.98 9.63 21.53
CA HIS A 328 14.09 10.59 21.74
C HIS A 328 15.45 10.09 21.21
N ALA A 329 15.59 8.79 20.93
CA ALA A 329 16.84 8.19 20.47
C ALA A 329 16.99 8.12 18.93
N PHE A 330 15.92 8.37 18.16
CA PHE A 330 15.98 8.35 16.70
C PHE A 330 16.35 9.74 16.15
N ASP A 331 17.42 9.83 15.34
CA ASP A 331 17.78 11.08 14.67
C ASP A 331 17.19 11.14 13.26
N HIS A 332 15.98 11.70 13.16
CA HIS A 332 15.29 11.91 11.88
C HIS A 332 16.04 12.83 10.91
N ASP A 333 16.84 13.79 11.38
CA ASP A 333 17.56 14.68 10.47
C ASP A 333 18.75 13.94 9.85
N THR A 334 19.56 13.25 10.66
CA THR A 334 20.64 12.37 10.17
C THR A 334 20.09 11.27 9.25
N TYR A 335 18.96 10.64 9.59
CA TYR A 335 18.36 9.59 8.77
C TYR A 335 17.92 10.12 7.38
N ILE A 336 17.16 11.21 7.32
CA ILE A 336 16.65 11.75 6.05
C ILE A 336 17.78 12.38 5.21
N GLU A 337 18.79 13.00 5.82
CA GLU A 337 19.93 13.57 5.09
C GLU A 337 20.91 12.51 4.57
N GLN A 338 21.18 11.44 5.33
CA GLN A 338 22.32 10.53 5.06
C GLN A 338 21.91 9.13 4.59
N VAL A 339 20.68 8.67 4.88
CA VAL A 339 20.16 7.35 4.46
C VAL A 339 19.23 7.51 3.27
N THR A 340 18.20 8.35 3.39
CA THR A 340 17.24 8.54 2.29
C THR A 340 17.75 9.51 1.23
N LEU A 341 18.76 10.34 1.53
CA LEU A 341 19.29 11.34 0.59
C LEU A 341 18.18 12.25 0.02
N GLY A 342 17.15 12.50 0.82
CA GLY A 342 15.92 13.20 0.41
C GLY A 342 15.08 12.43 -0.63
N THR A 343 15.03 11.10 -0.62
CA THR A 343 14.02 10.31 -1.35
C THR A 343 12.72 10.11 -0.58
N ALA A 344 12.73 10.35 0.73
CA ALA A 344 11.54 10.33 1.59
C ALA A 344 11.41 11.64 2.38
N ASP A 345 10.19 11.95 2.83
CA ASP A 345 9.91 13.12 3.65
C ASP A 345 10.13 12.81 5.14
N LYS A 346 10.71 13.77 5.87
CA LYS A 346 10.72 13.75 7.35
C LYS A 346 9.28 13.84 7.86
N PRO A 347 8.80 12.89 8.69
CA PRO A 347 7.42 12.88 9.13
C PRO A 347 7.12 14.06 10.09
N THR A 348 5.85 14.45 10.18
CA THR A 348 5.40 15.49 11.12
C THR A 348 4.69 14.94 12.35
N SER A 349 4.18 13.72 12.28
CA SER A 349 3.53 12.97 13.36
C SER A 349 3.42 11.49 12.94
N VAL A 350 2.72 10.66 13.71
CA VAL A 350 2.31 9.32 13.26
C VAL A 350 1.38 9.32 12.03
N PHE A 351 0.80 10.48 11.69
CA PHE A 351 -0.08 10.63 10.55
C PHE A 351 0.66 11.21 9.33
N PRO A 352 0.31 10.81 8.10
CA PRO A 352 0.86 11.41 6.88
C PRO A 352 0.51 12.90 6.81
N SER A 353 1.43 13.72 6.33
CA SER A 353 1.25 15.18 6.19
C SER A 353 0.07 15.59 5.28
N LEU A 354 -0.41 14.70 4.42
CA LEU A 354 -1.59 14.89 3.56
C LEU A 354 -2.94 14.61 4.26
N LEU A 355 -2.93 14.05 5.47
CA LEU A 355 -4.14 13.58 6.16
C LEU A 355 -5.05 14.74 6.60
N GLN A 356 -6.35 14.64 6.30
CA GLN A 356 -7.33 15.66 6.69
C GLN A 356 -7.22 16.03 8.17
N GLY A 357 -7.11 17.34 8.43
CA GLY A 357 -7.10 17.91 9.78
C GLY A 357 -5.74 17.94 10.49
N VAL A 358 -4.73 17.16 10.06
CA VAL A 358 -3.45 17.02 10.79
C VAL A 358 -2.70 18.34 10.99
N GLY A 359 -2.87 19.29 10.06
CA GLY A 359 -2.35 20.65 10.16
C GLY A 359 -0.83 20.76 9.96
N SER A 360 -0.36 21.97 9.65
CA SER A 360 1.06 22.26 9.42
C SER A 360 1.82 22.46 10.73
N GLY A 361 2.51 21.43 11.21
CA GLY A 361 3.42 21.49 12.36
C GLY A 361 3.98 20.12 12.72
N SER A 362 5.28 20.06 13.03
CA SER A 362 5.88 18.83 13.55
C SER A 362 5.59 18.66 15.03
N ARG A 363 5.23 17.43 15.40
CA ARG A 363 5.00 16.92 16.76
C ARG A 363 6.02 15.82 17.10
N LEU A 364 7.04 15.63 16.26
CA LEU A 364 8.09 14.66 16.52
C LEU A 364 8.80 15.00 17.83
N THR A 365 9.05 13.95 18.61
CA THR A 365 9.94 14.01 19.77
C THR A 365 11.36 14.38 19.28
N PRO A 366 12.01 15.44 19.80
CA PRO A 366 13.36 15.82 19.36
C PRO A 366 14.42 14.79 19.76
N PHE A 367 15.42 14.58 18.91
CA PHE A 367 16.58 13.75 19.22
C PHE A 367 17.35 14.31 20.44
N ASP A 368 17.38 13.55 21.53
CA ASP A 368 18.03 13.91 22.80
C ASP A 368 18.32 12.63 23.62
N LEU A 369 19.55 12.10 23.47
CA LEU A 369 19.99 10.89 24.16
C LEU A 369 20.05 11.03 25.69
N ASP A 370 20.25 12.23 26.22
CA ASP A 370 20.26 12.46 27.67
C ASP A 370 18.84 12.49 28.23
N LYS A 371 17.88 13.06 27.47
CA LYS A 371 16.46 12.97 27.81
C LYS A 371 15.92 11.55 27.66
N ALA A 372 16.38 10.79 26.67
CA ALA A 372 16.06 9.37 26.53
C ALA A 372 16.50 8.57 27.76
N ARG A 373 17.78 8.67 28.16
CA ARG A 373 18.32 8.03 29.38
C ARG A 373 17.51 8.42 30.63
N GLN A 374 17.21 9.72 30.79
CA GLN A 374 16.39 10.20 31.91
C GLN A 374 14.99 9.58 31.94
N LEU A 375 14.35 9.37 30.79
CA LEU A 375 13.02 8.77 30.69
C LEU A 375 13.04 7.25 30.96
N LEU A 376 14.11 6.54 30.61
CA LEU A 376 14.31 5.14 31.01
C LEU A 376 14.49 5.01 32.52
N ASP A 377 15.33 5.85 33.14
CA ASP A 377 15.51 5.92 34.60
C ASP A 377 14.18 6.21 35.31
N GLU A 378 13.39 7.18 34.81
CA GLU A 378 12.08 7.53 35.35
C GLU A 378 11.06 6.39 35.20
N ALA A 379 11.09 5.64 34.10
CA ALA A 379 10.29 4.45 33.85
C ALA A 379 10.74 3.21 34.67
N GLY A 380 11.96 3.23 35.21
CA GLY A 380 12.55 2.11 35.94
C GLY A 380 13.11 1.01 35.04
N ILE A 381 13.40 1.32 33.78
CA ILE A 381 14.02 0.39 32.82
C ILE A 381 15.51 0.27 33.12
N ALA A 382 16.02 -0.96 33.20
CA ALA A 382 17.42 -1.20 33.56
C ALA A 382 18.36 -1.08 32.36
N GLN A 383 19.59 -0.61 32.58
CA GLN A 383 20.66 -0.73 31.58
C GLN A 383 20.92 -2.22 31.29
N GLY A 384 20.92 -2.58 30.01
CA GLY A 384 20.96 -3.97 29.55
C GLY A 384 19.58 -4.66 29.57
N THR A 385 18.48 -3.90 29.57
CA THR A 385 17.17 -4.45 29.21
C THR A 385 17.19 -4.85 27.74
N GLU A 386 16.93 -6.13 27.48
CA GLU A 386 16.74 -6.67 26.14
C GLU A 386 15.35 -6.25 25.60
N LEU A 387 15.31 -5.79 24.35
CA LEU A 387 14.09 -5.58 23.56
C LEU A 387 14.25 -6.25 22.20
N THR A 388 13.15 -6.58 21.54
CA THR A 388 13.16 -7.24 20.23
C THR A 388 12.48 -6.39 19.14
N LEU A 389 13.14 -6.24 17.98
CA LEU A 389 12.60 -5.57 16.80
C LEU A 389 12.46 -6.55 15.64
N ALA A 390 11.23 -6.85 15.25
CA ALA A 390 10.91 -7.63 14.06
C ALA A 390 10.77 -6.77 12.80
N TYR A 391 11.25 -7.31 11.68
CA TYR A 391 11.15 -6.78 10.33
C TYR A 391 11.19 -7.95 9.33
N TYR A 392 11.08 -7.72 8.03
CA TYR A 392 11.18 -8.79 7.03
C TYR A 392 12.27 -8.54 5.99
N SER A 393 12.86 -9.62 5.47
CA SER A 393 14.03 -9.56 4.57
C SER A 393 13.84 -8.59 3.41
N GLY A 394 14.66 -7.54 3.33
CA GLY A 394 14.59 -6.51 2.30
C GLY A 394 13.67 -5.34 2.62
N PHE A 395 13.18 -5.22 3.85
CA PHE A 395 12.36 -4.11 4.33
C PHE A 395 12.61 -3.82 5.82
N GLY A 396 13.29 -2.71 6.10
CA GLY A 396 13.65 -2.30 7.46
C GLY A 396 15.07 -2.69 7.90
N ASP A 397 15.85 -3.35 7.04
CA ASP A 397 17.21 -3.83 7.35
C ASP A 397 18.15 -2.72 7.87
N VAL A 398 18.10 -1.53 7.26
CA VAL A 398 18.97 -0.39 7.59
C VAL A 398 18.45 0.32 8.84
N GLU A 399 17.14 0.51 8.92
CA GLU A 399 16.44 1.19 10.01
C GLU A 399 16.58 0.39 11.31
N ALA A 400 16.47 -0.94 11.24
CA ALA A 400 16.70 -1.83 12.36
C ALA A 400 18.15 -1.76 12.88
N GLN A 401 19.14 -1.71 11.98
CA GLN A 401 20.56 -1.57 12.35
C GLN A 401 20.88 -0.21 12.98
N LEU A 402 20.32 0.88 12.45
CA LEU A 402 20.44 2.22 13.04
C LEU A 402 19.74 2.29 14.40
N MET A 403 18.55 1.69 14.53
CA MET A 403 17.82 1.64 15.79
C MET A 403 18.59 0.84 16.86
N GLN A 404 19.22 -0.28 16.48
CA GLN A 404 20.09 -1.04 17.38
C GLN A 404 21.28 -0.19 17.87
N ALA A 405 21.93 0.56 16.97
CA ALA A 405 23.04 1.43 17.34
C ALA A 405 22.62 2.57 18.28
N TRP A 406 21.49 3.24 18.00
CA TRP A 406 20.99 4.34 18.83
C TRP A 406 20.41 3.87 20.17
N LEU A 407 19.81 2.68 20.25
CA LEU A 407 19.33 2.13 21.51
C LEU A 407 20.46 1.65 22.44
N ALA A 408 21.57 1.15 21.87
CA ALA A 408 22.77 0.85 22.64
C ALA A 408 23.35 2.08 23.36
N GLU A 409 23.31 3.26 22.74
CA GLU A 409 23.75 4.53 23.35
C GLU A 409 22.91 4.96 24.57
N ILE A 410 21.63 4.58 24.63
CA ILE A 410 20.77 4.83 25.81
C ILE A 410 20.74 3.66 26.80
N GLY A 411 21.44 2.56 26.50
CA GLY A 411 21.62 1.41 27.39
C GLY A 411 20.59 0.28 27.22
N ILE A 412 19.90 0.21 26.09
CA ILE A 412 18.98 -0.87 25.71
C ILE A 412 19.70 -1.83 24.76
N ASP A 413 19.50 -3.14 24.92
CA ASP A 413 20.05 -4.17 24.02
C ASP A 413 18.97 -4.61 23.02
N LEU A 414 19.06 -4.15 21.77
CA LEU A 414 18.03 -4.41 20.76
C LEU A 414 18.38 -5.64 19.91
N VAL A 415 17.65 -6.73 20.14
CA VAL A 415 17.76 -7.98 19.37
C VAL A 415 16.93 -7.87 18.10
N LEU A 416 17.62 -7.90 16.95
CA LEU A 416 17.00 -7.81 15.62
C LEU A 416 16.46 -9.18 15.17
N GLN A 417 15.20 -9.22 14.73
CA GLN A 417 14.49 -10.41 14.30
C GLN A 417 14.05 -10.29 12.83
N GLU A 418 14.95 -10.64 11.90
CA GLU A 418 14.63 -10.78 10.48
C GLU A 418 13.67 -11.96 10.26
N MET A 419 12.57 -11.74 9.54
CA MET A 419 11.58 -12.76 9.20
C MET A 419 11.33 -12.85 7.69
N SER A 420 10.72 -13.94 7.23
CA SER A 420 10.04 -13.92 5.92
C SER A 420 8.74 -13.11 6.03
N PHE A 421 8.30 -12.46 4.96
CA PHE A 421 7.09 -11.63 4.95
C PHE A 421 5.86 -12.35 5.54
N SER A 422 5.59 -13.60 5.16
CA SER A 422 4.49 -14.40 5.74
C SER A 422 4.64 -14.64 7.24
N ALA A 423 5.86 -14.87 7.76
CA ALA A 423 6.08 -15.04 9.19
C ALA A 423 5.96 -13.71 9.95
N PHE A 424 6.37 -12.60 9.33
CA PHE A 424 6.17 -11.26 9.85
C PHE A 424 4.67 -10.90 9.93
N ILE A 425 3.89 -11.19 8.89
CA ILE A 425 2.44 -10.94 8.87
C ILE A 425 1.71 -11.80 9.91
N ASP A 426 2.03 -13.10 10.02
CA ASP A 426 1.54 -14.00 11.09
C ASP A 426 1.86 -13.44 12.49
N ALA A 427 3.05 -12.85 12.67
CA ALA A 427 3.46 -12.25 13.94
C ALA A 427 2.78 -10.89 14.19
N PHE A 428 2.71 -9.99 13.21
CA PHE A 428 2.16 -8.65 13.37
C PHE A 428 0.66 -8.72 13.71
N PHE A 429 -0.12 -9.45 12.90
CA PHE A 429 -1.58 -9.55 13.02
C PHE A 429 -2.07 -10.65 13.97
N GLY A 430 -1.21 -11.58 14.41
CA GLY A 430 -1.61 -12.71 15.25
C GLY A 430 -1.93 -12.34 16.71
N ASP A 431 -3.01 -12.89 17.27
CA ASP A 431 -3.42 -12.65 18.66
C ASP A 431 -2.64 -13.49 19.72
N GLY A 432 -1.34 -13.70 19.49
CA GLY A 432 -0.47 -14.45 20.41
C GLY A 432 -0.27 -13.76 21.77
N PRO A 433 0.02 -14.50 22.86
CA PRO A 433 0.26 -13.89 24.16
C PRO A 433 1.51 -13.00 24.13
N PRO A 434 1.53 -11.86 24.86
CA PRO A 434 2.60 -10.87 24.81
C PRO A 434 4.03 -11.44 24.85
N GLU A 435 4.31 -12.35 25.77
CA GLU A 435 5.62 -12.98 25.98
C GLU A 435 6.10 -13.90 24.84
N SER A 436 5.33 -13.98 23.74
CA SER A 436 5.66 -14.69 22.50
C SER A 436 5.73 -13.77 21.27
N ARG A 437 5.52 -12.47 21.44
CA ARG A 437 5.55 -11.45 20.39
C ARG A 437 6.87 -10.65 20.45
N PRO A 438 7.34 -10.10 19.32
CA PRO A 438 8.30 -9.01 19.32
C PRO A 438 7.78 -7.80 20.12
N ASP A 439 8.66 -7.13 20.86
CA ASP A 439 8.35 -5.87 21.56
C ASP A 439 8.07 -4.74 20.57
N MET A 440 8.71 -4.80 19.40
CA MET A 440 8.71 -3.76 18.36
C MET A 440 8.59 -4.39 16.96
N PHE A 441 7.89 -3.73 16.06
CA PHE A 441 7.76 -4.15 14.64
C PHE A 441 8.03 -2.96 13.71
N TYR A 442 8.90 -3.15 12.71
CA TYR A 442 9.08 -2.21 11.60
C TYR A 442 8.05 -2.50 10.49
N PHE A 443 7.19 -1.55 10.16
CA PHE A 443 6.17 -1.73 9.11
C PHE A 443 5.77 -0.41 8.42
N SER A 444 4.83 -0.48 7.48
CA SER A 444 4.29 0.65 6.71
C SER A 444 2.77 0.67 6.75
N TRP A 445 2.15 1.86 6.77
CA TRP A 445 0.69 1.99 6.72
C TRP A 445 0.22 3.23 5.97
N TRP A 446 -0.93 3.11 5.32
CA TRP A 446 -1.66 4.16 4.61
C TRP A 446 -3.18 3.93 4.75
N PRO A 447 -4.02 4.97 4.59
CA PRO A 447 -5.46 4.84 4.70
C PRO A 447 -6.10 4.57 3.32
N ASN A 448 -7.24 3.89 3.32
CA ASN A 448 -8.00 3.58 2.09
C ASN A 448 -8.65 4.84 1.48
N VAL A 449 -8.96 5.83 2.30
CA VAL A 449 -9.48 7.16 1.92
C VAL A 449 -8.78 8.23 2.76
N ASN A 450 -8.66 9.47 2.27
CA ASN A 450 -8.06 10.55 3.06
C ASN A 450 -8.99 11.00 4.19
N HIS A 451 -8.97 10.25 5.28
CA HIS A 451 -9.81 10.48 6.46
C HIS A 451 -9.14 9.88 7.71
N PRO A 452 -9.06 10.58 8.85
CA PRO A 452 -8.33 10.14 10.04
C PRO A 452 -8.80 8.80 10.59
N TYR A 453 -10.11 8.51 10.60
CA TYR A 453 -10.63 7.21 11.03
C TYR A 453 -10.10 6.04 10.16
N SER A 454 -9.94 6.26 8.85
CA SER A 454 -9.43 5.23 7.92
C SER A 454 -7.94 4.96 8.08
N PHE A 455 -7.20 5.83 8.79
CA PHE A 455 -5.84 5.55 9.23
C PHE A 455 -5.86 4.93 10.64
N ALA A 456 -6.48 5.63 11.59
CA ALA A 456 -6.24 5.44 13.01
C ALA A 456 -6.97 4.24 13.65
N TRP A 457 -8.17 3.87 13.18
CA TRP A 457 -9.04 2.98 13.97
C TRP A 457 -8.42 1.61 14.24
N GLY A 458 -7.98 0.90 13.19
CA GLY A 458 -7.41 -0.45 13.34
C GLY A 458 -6.07 -0.50 14.06
N LEU A 459 -5.41 0.65 14.26
CA LEU A 459 -4.04 0.75 14.75
C LEU A 459 -3.95 1.29 16.19
N PHE A 460 -4.86 2.18 16.58
CA PHE A 460 -4.77 2.96 17.81
C PHE A 460 -6.04 2.97 18.67
N SER A 461 -7.15 2.40 18.19
CA SER A 461 -8.34 2.23 19.03
C SER A 461 -8.14 1.11 20.05
N GLY A 462 -8.54 1.33 21.31
CA GLY A 462 -8.53 0.29 22.34
C GLY A 462 -9.52 -0.86 22.09
N ASP A 463 -10.47 -0.68 21.17
CA ASP A 463 -11.37 -1.74 20.68
C ASP A 463 -10.77 -2.54 19.50
N ALA A 464 -9.65 -2.10 18.91
CA ALA A 464 -8.98 -2.78 17.80
C ALA A 464 -7.93 -3.79 18.29
N THR A 465 -7.90 -4.96 17.65
CA THR A 465 -7.02 -6.09 17.99
C THR A 465 -5.78 -6.13 17.08
N PRO A 466 -4.77 -6.99 17.36
CA PRO A 466 -3.68 -7.24 16.41
C PRO A 466 -4.19 -7.59 15.00
N ALA A 467 -5.30 -8.33 14.88
CA ALA A 467 -5.89 -8.70 13.59
C ALA A 467 -6.49 -7.53 12.80
N ASP A 468 -6.78 -6.40 13.48
CA ASP A 468 -7.20 -5.13 12.85
C ASP A 468 -6.01 -4.23 12.49
N GLY A 469 -4.79 -4.57 12.94
CA GLY A 469 -3.55 -3.83 12.76
C GLY A 469 -2.91 -3.29 14.05
N ASN A 470 -3.57 -3.41 15.21
CA ASN A 470 -3.06 -2.95 16.51
C ASN A 470 -2.08 -3.97 17.10
N SER A 471 -0.97 -4.21 16.39
CA SER A 471 0.04 -5.22 16.71
C SER A 471 0.69 -5.02 18.09
N GLY A 472 0.74 -3.78 18.56
CA GLY A 472 1.23 -3.40 19.89
C GLY A 472 0.21 -3.54 21.02
N ARG A 473 -1.06 -3.83 20.73
CA ARG A 473 -2.18 -3.84 21.71
C ARG A 473 -2.33 -2.49 22.46
N TYR A 474 -2.06 -1.39 21.77
CA TYR A 474 -2.18 -0.04 22.33
C TYR A 474 -3.64 0.28 22.68
N ALA A 475 -3.86 0.83 23.88
CA ALA A 475 -5.18 1.23 24.35
C ALA A 475 -5.08 2.50 25.20
N ASN A 476 -5.80 3.54 24.80
CA ASN A 476 -5.90 4.82 25.50
C ASN A 476 -7.33 5.37 25.35
N ASP A 477 -7.98 5.70 26.47
CA ASP A 477 -9.38 6.11 26.50
C ASP A 477 -9.65 7.41 25.73
N GLU A 478 -8.72 8.38 25.77
CA GLU A 478 -8.86 9.65 25.04
C GLU A 478 -8.69 9.42 23.53
N VAL A 479 -7.69 8.64 23.12
CA VAL A 479 -7.47 8.27 21.71
C VAL A 479 -8.67 7.52 21.14
N THR A 480 -9.19 6.54 21.88
CA THR A 480 -10.33 5.72 21.46
C THR A 480 -11.57 6.60 21.26
N ALA A 481 -11.93 7.41 22.25
CA ALA A 481 -13.07 8.33 22.13
C ALA A 481 -12.91 9.36 20.99
N LEU A 482 -11.71 9.90 20.76
CA LEU A 482 -11.45 10.85 19.67
C LEU A 482 -11.53 10.16 18.28
N ILE A 483 -11.14 8.89 18.16
CA ILE A 483 -11.31 8.11 16.94
C ILE A 483 -12.79 7.85 16.67
N ASP A 484 -13.55 7.39 17.67
CA ASP A 484 -14.97 7.08 17.52
C ASP A 484 -15.80 8.35 17.26
N GLU A 485 -15.47 9.48 17.90
CA GLU A 485 -16.06 10.79 17.60
C GLU A 485 -15.74 11.34 16.19
N LEU A 486 -14.76 10.74 15.50
CA LEU A 486 -14.44 11.02 14.11
C LEU A 486 -15.02 9.98 13.15
N GLU A 487 -15.65 8.89 13.61
CA GLU A 487 -16.17 7.83 12.74
C GLU A 487 -17.14 8.41 11.68
N PHE A 488 -16.75 8.29 10.42
CA PHE A 488 -17.45 8.80 9.23
C PHE A 488 -17.82 10.32 9.26
N GLN A 489 -17.17 11.14 10.09
CA GLN A 489 -17.48 12.58 10.21
C GLN A 489 -16.72 13.47 9.20
N PRO A 490 -17.30 14.59 8.72
CA PRO A 490 -16.56 15.56 7.92
C PRO A 490 -15.51 16.29 8.77
N ILE A 491 -14.31 16.48 8.23
CA ILE A 491 -13.21 17.16 8.93
C ILE A 491 -13.31 18.68 8.74
N ASP A 492 -14.22 19.28 9.51
CA ASP A 492 -14.33 20.72 9.71
C ASP A 492 -13.31 21.25 10.75
N GLU A 493 -13.41 22.52 11.16
CA GLU A 493 -12.50 23.12 12.15
C GLU A 493 -12.54 22.41 13.52
N ALA A 494 -13.72 21.94 13.95
CA ALA A 494 -13.89 21.29 15.25
C ALA A 494 -13.35 19.85 15.22
N ASN A 495 -13.58 19.11 14.14
CA ASN A 495 -13.04 17.77 13.96
C ASN A 495 -11.54 17.78 13.61
N ALA A 496 -11.03 18.79 12.90
CA ALA A 496 -9.60 18.98 12.69
C ALA A 496 -8.85 19.16 14.03
N ALA A 497 -9.41 19.89 14.99
CA ALA A 497 -8.83 20.00 16.34
C ALA A 497 -8.70 18.63 17.05
N LYS A 498 -9.66 17.71 16.84
CA LYS A 498 -9.57 16.32 17.34
C LYS A 498 -8.44 15.54 16.69
N VAL A 499 -8.27 15.66 15.36
CA VAL A 499 -7.14 15.03 14.63
C VAL A 499 -5.80 15.57 15.15
N GLN A 500 -5.72 16.86 15.43
CA GLN A 500 -4.51 17.48 15.97
C GLN A 500 -4.21 17.03 17.40
N ARG A 501 -5.24 16.80 18.24
CA ARG A 501 -5.09 16.19 19.57
C ARG A 501 -4.64 14.73 19.48
N LEU A 502 -5.24 13.93 18.61
CA LEU A 502 -4.80 12.55 18.33
C LEU A 502 -3.32 12.49 17.90
N ALA A 503 -2.93 13.37 16.97
CA ALA A 503 -1.55 13.46 16.49
C ALA A 503 -0.55 13.85 17.58
N GLU A 504 -0.96 14.68 18.55
CA GLU A 504 -0.14 15.07 19.71
C GLU A 504 0.07 13.89 20.67
N ILE A 505 -1.03 13.22 21.05
CA ILE A 505 -0.97 12.07 21.97
C ILE A 505 -0.08 10.99 21.37
N LEU A 506 -0.40 10.55 20.15
CA LEU A 506 0.23 9.39 19.51
C LEU A 506 1.67 9.63 19.03
N THR A 507 2.18 10.87 19.05
CA THR A 507 3.57 11.18 18.66
C THR A 507 4.45 11.62 19.84
N ALA A 508 3.89 12.29 20.85
CA ALA A 508 4.67 13.02 21.86
C ALA A 508 4.29 12.75 23.32
N GLU A 509 3.01 12.54 23.66
CA GLU A 509 2.57 12.32 25.05
C GLU A 509 2.53 10.85 25.44
N ASP A 510 2.03 10.01 24.54
CA ASP A 510 1.80 8.58 24.70
C ASP A 510 1.94 7.86 23.35
N PRO A 511 3.17 7.76 22.81
CA PRO A 511 3.39 7.23 21.48
C PRO A 511 3.12 5.72 21.43
N ALA A 512 2.21 5.33 20.56
CA ALA A 512 2.02 3.95 20.14
C ALA A 512 3.12 3.51 19.14
N TRP A 513 3.60 4.47 18.33
CA TRP A 513 4.60 4.27 17.28
C TRP A 513 5.69 5.34 17.31
N LEU A 514 6.86 5.01 16.76
CA LEU A 514 7.84 5.95 16.23
C LEU A 514 7.68 6.02 14.69
N PRO A 515 7.20 7.13 14.11
CA PRO A 515 7.23 7.31 12.66
C PRO A 515 8.67 7.52 12.20
N ILE A 516 9.09 6.83 11.15
CA ILE A 516 10.46 6.80 10.64
C ILE A 516 10.58 7.73 9.42
N GLN A 517 9.76 7.49 8.40
CA GLN A 517 9.67 8.31 7.19
C GLN A 517 8.26 8.33 6.62
N GLN A 518 7.90 9.41 5.92
CA GLN A 518 6.76 9.41 5.01
C GLN A 518 7.28 9.18 3.59
N GLU A 519 6.76 8.17 2.90
CA GLU A 519 7.24 7.81 1.57
C GLU A 519 6.87 8.85 0.52
N ARG A 520 7.63 8.83 -0.58
CA ARG A 520 7.34 9.55 -1.81
C ARG A 520 7.22 8.52 -2.93
N THR A 521 6.22 8.64 -3.79
CA THR A 521 6.06 7.76 -4.96
C THR A 521 7.20 8.05 -5.92
N GLN A 522 8.16 7.12 -5.96
CA GLN A 522 9.35 7.24 -6.77
C GLN A 522 9.17 6.45 -8.06
N PHE A 523 9.03 7.18 -9.18
CA PHE A 523 9.15 6.61 -10.52
C PHE A 523 10.21 7.36 -11.31
N ILE A 524 11.00 6.63 -12.07
CA ILE A 524 12.04 7.20 -12.94
C ILE A 524 11.66 6.86 -14.36
N MET A 525 11.02 7.82 -15.03
CA MET A 525 10.58 7.70 -16.42
C MET A 525 11.59 8.36 -17.33
N ARG A 526 11.63 7.96 -18.60
CA ARG A 526 12.31 8.74 -19.64
C ARG A 526 11.56 10.05 -19.94
N ASN A 527 12.30 11.08 -20.35
CA ASN A 527 11.72 12.39 -20.67
C ASN A 527 10.77 12.39 -21.89
N ASP A 528 10.79 11.35 -22.72
CA ASP A 528 9.85 11.15 -23.84
C ASP A 528 8.54 10.48 -23.43
N ILE A 529 8.40 10.05 -22.16
CA ILE A 529 7.14 9.58 -21.58
C ILE A 529 6.34 10.75 -20.99
N VAL A 530 5.02 10.65 -21.10
CA VAL A 530 4.03 11.43 -20.36
C VAL A 530 3.21 10.45 -19.51
N ALA A 531 3.03 10.78 -18.25
CA ALA A 531 2.08 10.14 -17.35
C ALA A 531 1.19 11.22 -16.71
N PRO A 532 -0.05 10.89 -16.31
CA PRO A 532 -0.78 11.75 -15.38
C PRO A 532 -0.12 11.73 -14.00
N ASP A 533 -0.34 12.78 -13.21
CA ASP A 533 0.00 12.77 -11.80
C ASP A 533 -0.79 11.66 -11.08
N ASN A 534 -0.10 10.77 -10.37
CA ASN A 534 -0.75 9.67 -9.64
C ASN A 534 -1.51 10.21 -8.42
N ASN A 535 -2.62 9.56 -8.05
CA ASN A 535 -3.29 9.88 -6.79
C ASN A 535 -2.43 9.38 -5.61
N PRO A 536 -2.18 10.19 -4.58
CA PRO A 536 -1.35 9.78 -3.44
C PRO A 536 -1.96 8.64 -2.58
N ILE A 537 -3.24 8.29 -2.76
CA ILE A 537 -3.89 7.10 -2.17
C ILE A 537 -3.60 5.82 -2.97
N TYR A 538 -3.24 5.93 -4.26
CA TYR A 538 -2.95 4.78 -5.12
C TYR A 538 -1.46 4.42 -5.07
N VAL A 539 -1.02 3.81 -3.97
CA VAL A 539 0.40 3.45 -3.73
C VAL A 539 0.91 2.53 -4.85
N ALA A 540 2.09 2.88 -5.39
CA ALA A 540 2.79 2.14 -6.44
C ALA A 540 2.00 1.86 -7.75
N THR A 541 0.89 2.58 -8.04
CA THR A 541 0.15 2.38 -9.31
C THR A 541 0.53 3.37 -10.42
N LEU A 542 0.29 2.95 -11.67
CA LEU A 542 0.43 3.78 -12.86
C LEU A 542 -0.81 3.64 -13.75
N ASP A 543 -1.28 4.76 -14.32
CA ASP A 543 -2.40 4.77 -15.25
C ASP A 543 -1.92 4.57 -16.69
N PHE A 544 -1.70 3.32 -17.07
CA PHE A 544 -1.20 2.96 -18.39
C PHE A 544 -2.12 3.34 -19.56
N TYR A 545 -3.39 3.70 -19.32
CA TYR A 545 -4.28 4.17 -20.39
C TYR A 545 -4.00 5.63 -20.75
N ASN A 546 -3.76 6.46 -19.74
CA ASN A 546 -3.44 7.88 -19.92
C ASN A 546 -1.94 8.14 -20.18
N MET A 547 -1.06 7.18 -19.86
CA MET A 547 0.36 7.23 -20.21
C MET A 547 0.60 7.10 -21.72
N HIS A 548 1.51 7.92 -22.24
CA HIS A 548 1.86 7.93 -23.66
C HIS A 548 3.28 8.42 -23.94
N ARG A 549 3.77 8.23 -25.18
CA ARG A 549 5.05 8.77 -25.65
C ARG A 549 4.81 10.11 -26.37
N LYS A 550 5.70 11.08 -26.19
CA LYS A 550 5.67 12.38 -26.89
C LYS A 550 5.90 12.16 -28.39
N GLY A 551 5.14 12.88 -29.22
CA GLY A 551 5.19 12.82 -30.69
C GLY A 551 6.08 13.89 -31.32
#